data_AF-A0A917BNB3-F1
#
_entry.id   AF-A0A917BNB3-F1
#
_cell.length_a   1.000
_cell.length_b   1.000
_cell.length_c   1.000
_cell.angle_alpha   90.00
_cell.angle_beta   90.00
_cell.angle_gamma   90.00
#
_symmetry.space_group_name_H-M   'P 1'
#
loop_
_entity.id
_entity.type
_entity.pdbx_description
1 polymer ?
#
loop_
_entity_poly.entity_id
_entity_poly.type
_entity_poly.pdbx_seq_one_letter_code
_entity_poly.pdbx_strand_id
1 'polypeptide(L)' 'MDTDRAEAMQAVVDRVSSYQDAAPESTLDKELREAFGETDLEVTEQEVAALVAAIDEHGEVSVASVLGTD' A
#
# COMPACT_ATOMS: atom_id res chain seq x y z
N MET A 1 8.54 -12.71 -1.57
CA MET A 1 7.75 -12.11 -2.66
C MET A 1 8.68 -11.92 -3.84
N ASP A 2 8.17 -12.00 -5.07
CA ASP A 2 8.92 -11.63 -6.27
C ASP A 2 9.16 -10.11 -6.29
N THR A 3 10.35 -9.66 -6.68
CA THR A 3 10.71 -8.22 -6.76
C THR A 3 9.71 -7.45 -7.62
N ASP A 4 9.27 -8.04 -8.73
CA ASP A 4 8.27 -7.47 -9.64
C ASP A 4 6.92 -7.20 -8.94
N ARG A 5 6.53 -8.08 -8.01
CA ARG A 5 5.31 -7.89 -7.21
C ARG A 5 5.47 -6.74 -6.22
N ALA A 6 6.62 -6.66 -5.55
CA ALA A 6 6.89 -5.58 -4.60
C ALA A 6 6.93 -4.21 -5.29
N GLU A 7 7.54 -4.11 -6.49
CA GLU A 7 7.55 -2.88 -7.30
C GLU A 7 6.14 -2.50 -7.78
N ALA A 8 5.33 -3.47 -8.21
CA ALA A 8 3.95 -3.22 -8.61
C ALA A 8 3.09 -2.73 -7.43
N MET A 9 3.28 -3.33 -6.24
CA MET A 9 2.60 -2.86 -5.02
C MET A 9 3.08 -1.47 -4.59
N GLN A 10 4.38 -1.18 -4.75
CA GLN A 10 4.95 0.14 -4.46
C GLN A 10 4.31 1.23 -5.31
N ALA A 11 4.12 0.98 -6.62
CA ALA A 11 3.47 1.94 -7.52
C ALA A 11 2.02 2.27 -7.10
N VAL A 12 1.29 1.29 -6.58
CA VAL A 12 -0.08 1.49 -6.05
C VAL A 12 -0.03 2.34 -4.77
N VAL A 13 0.87 2.02 -3.85
CA VAL A 13 1.05 2.78 -2.60
C VAL A 13 1.48 4.23 -2.87
N ASP A 14 2.39 4.46 -3.82
CA ASP A 14 2.83 5.80 -4.22
C ASP A 14 1.68 6.60 -4.84
N ARG A 15 0.84 5.96 -5.67
CA ARG A 15 -0.36 6.59 -6.26
C ARG A 15 -1.34 7.01 -5.16
N VAL A 16 -1.66 6.12 -4.22
CA VAL A 16 -2.65 6.40 -3.18
C VAL A 16 -2.12 7.43 -2.17
N SER A 17 -0.86 7.33 -1.76
CA SER A 17 -0.23 8.27 -0.83
C SER A 17 -0.04 9.68 -1.41
N SER A 18 0.19 9.80 -2.74
CA SER A 18 0.29 11.11 -3.40
C SER A 18 -0.98 11.96 -3.32
N TYR A 19 -2.16 11.37 -3.07
CA TYR A 19 -3.43 12.09 -2.92
C TYR A 19 -3.81 12.32 -1.45
N GLN A 20 -3.04 11.80 -0.49
CA GLN A 20 -3.39 11.73 0.93
C GLN A 20 -3.02 12.97 1.76
N ASP A 21 -2.55 14.08 1.16
CA ASP A 21 -2.26 15.34 1.86
C ASP A 21 -3.48 15.90 2.66
N ALA A 22 -4.69 15.35 2.48
CA ALA A 22 -5.90 15.80 3.20
C ALA A 22 -6.95 14.72 3.52
N ALA A 23 -6.68 13.42 3.34
CA ALA A 23 -7.69 12.37 3.52
C ALA A 23 -7.58 11.68 4.91
N PRO A 24 -8.70 11.38 5.59
CA PRO A 24 -8.69 10.66 6.86
C PRO A 24 -8.30 9.18 6.68
N GLU A 25 -7.66 8.58 7.71
CA GLU A 25 -7.21 7.17 7.75
C GLU A 25 -8.28 6.16 7.28
N SER A 26 -9.55 6.40 7.61
CA SER A 26 -10.67 5.53 7.20
C SER A 26 -10.86 5.45 5.69
N THR A 27 -10.37 6.44 4.95
CA THR A 27 -10.40 6.48 3.48
C THR A 27 -9.22 5.71 2.91
N LEU A 28 -8.06 5.71 3.57
CA LEU A 28 -6.84 5.09 3.07
C LEU A 28 -6.96 3.57 2.86
N ASP A 29 -7.53 2.83 3.82
CA ASP A 29 -7.78 1.39 3.68
C ASP A 29 -8.67 1.08 2.47
N LYS A 30 -9.74 1.86 2.29
CA LYS A 30 -10.66 1.68 1.16
C LYS A 30 -9.99 1.97 -0.18
N GLU A 31 -9.24 3.07 -0.28
CA GLU A 31 -8.53 3.46 -1.51
C GLU A 31 -7.45 2.44 -1.88
N LEU A 32 -6.70 1.90 -0.91
CA LEU A 32 -5.73 0.84 -1.17
C LEU A 32 -6.42 -0.45 -1.66
N ARG A 33 -7.52 -0.87 -1.01
CA ARG A 33 -8.28 -2.05 -1.47
C ARG A 33 -8.81 -1.87 -2.88
N GLU A 34 -9.36 -0.69 -3.19
CA GLU A 34 -9.87 -0.37 -4.52
C GLU A 34 -8.74 -0.39 -5.55
N ALA A 35 -7.63 0.30 -5.26
CA ALA A 35 -6.49 0.38 -6.17
C ALA A 35 -5.82 -0.98 -6.41
N PHE A 36 -5.70 -1.83 -5.38
CA PHE A 36 -5.24 -3.22 -5.58
C PHE A 36 -6.24 -4.05 -6.37
N GLY A 37 -7.54 -3.83 -6.20
CA GLY A 37 -8.59 -4.47 -6.99
C GLY A 37 -8.60 -4.07 -8.48
N GLU A 38 -7.97 -2.95 -8.84
CA GLU A 38 -7.73 -2.56 -10.24
C GLU A 38 -6.53 -3.31 -10.88
N THR A 39 -5.76 -4.05 -10.08
CA THR A 39 -4.55 -4.77 -10.52
C THR A 39 -4.76 -6.29 -10.48
N ASP A 40 -3.91 -7.03 -11.19
CA ASP A 40 -3.85 -8.50 -11.10
C ASP A 40 -3.08 -9.01 -9.86
N LEU A 41 -2.79 -8.12 -8.89
CA LEU A 41 -2.01 -8.47 -7.70
C LEU A 41 -2.89 -9.20 -6.67
N GLU A 42 -2.48 -10.40 -6.29
CA GLU A 42 -3.09 -11.10 -5.16
C GLU A 42 -2.61 -10.53 -3.83
N VAL A 43 -3.36 -9.56 -3.29
CA VAL A 43 -3.05 -8.91 -2.02
C VAL A 43 -4.01 -9.38 -0.92
N THR A 44 -3.45 -9.81 0.21
CA THR A 44 -4.22 -10.25 1.37
C THR A 44 -4.67 -9.07 2.23
N GLU A 45 -5.74 -9.24 3.01
CA GLU A 45 -6.21 -8.20 3.94
C GLU A 45 -5.15 -7.81 4.99
N GLN A 46 -4.26 -8.75 5.34
CA GLN A 46 -3.16 -8.50 6.28
C GLN A 46 -2.07 -7.61 5.67
N GLU A 47 -1.75 -7.80 4.39
CA GLU A 47 -0.81 -6.93 3.66
C GLU A 47 -1.38 -5.52 3.51
N VAL A 48 -2.67 -5.40 3.18
CA VAL A 48 -3.34 -4.08 3.12
C VAL A 48 -3.29 -3.39 4.48
N ALA A 49 -3.65 -4.08 5.56
CA ALA A 49 -3.63 -3.50 6.91
C ALA A 49 -2.22 -3.06 7.34
N ALA A 50 -1.18 -3.83 6.99
CA ALA A 50 0.21 -3.47 7.27
C ALA A 50 0.65 -2.22 6.49
N LEU A 51 0.25 -2.10 5.22
CA LEU A 51 0.54 -0.93 4.40
C LEU A 51 -0.19 0.31 4.90
N VAL A 52 -1.47 0.19 5.29
CA VAL A 52 -2.24 1.29 5.89
C VAL A 52 -1.55 1.82 7.15
N ALA A 53 -1.18 0.93 8.07
CA ALA A 53 -0.50 1.31 9.31
C ALA A 53 0.85 2.00 9.03
N ALA A 54 1.62 1.49 8.06
CA ALA A 54 2.90 2.09 7.70
C ALA A 54 2.77 3.49 7.07
N ILE A 55 1.73 3.73 6.27
CA ILE A 55 1.50 5.03 5.61
C ILE A 55 1.10 6.08 6.64
N ASP A 56 0.30 5.71 7.63
CA ASP A 56 -0.14 6.59 8.71
C ASP A 56 1.02 7.02 9.64
N GLU A 57 1.98 6.12 9.88
CA GLU A 57 3.00 6.35 10.91
C GLU A 57 4.13 7.32 10.48
N HIS A 58 4.51 7.37 9.18
CA HIS A 58 5.77 8.04 8.81
C HIS A 58 5.85 8.81 7.49
N GLY A 59 4.89 8.70 6.56
CA GLY A 59 5.01 9.34 5.25
C GLY A 59 6.15 8.73 4.40
N GLU A 60 5.81 8.38 3.16
CA GLU A 60 6.64 7.59 2.23
C GLU A 60 6.96 6.17 2.76
N VAL A 61 6.27 5.17 2.22
CA VAL A 61 6.34 3.77 2.69
C VAL A 61 7.06 2.90 1.69
N SER A 62 7.98 2.06 2.17
CA SER A 62 8.58 0.98 1.38
C SER A 62 7.78 -0.31 1.59
N VAL A 63 7.13 -0.81 0.55
CA VAL A 63 6.39 -2.09 0.58
C VAL A 63 7.31 -3.24 0.97
N ALA A 64 8.53 -3.28 0.43
CA ALA A 64 9.50 -4.32 0.73
C ALA A 64 9.86 -4.37 2.23
N SER A 65 9.97 -3.20 2.87
CA SER A 65 10.25 -3.07 4.30
C SER A 65 9.07 -3.49 5.16
N VAL A 66 7.84 -3.10 4.78
CA VAL A 66 6.60 -3.39 5.52
C VAL A 66 6.26 -4.88 5.46
N LEU A 67 6.43 -5.50 4.31
CA LEU A 67 6.09 -6.91 4.10
C LEU A 67 7.26 -7.86 4.42
N GLY A 68 8.40 -7.34 4.88
CA GLY A 68 9.52 -8.12 5.40
C GLY A 68 10.26 -8.92 4.32
N THR A 69 10.66 -8.26 3.24
CA THR A 69 11.23 -8.91 2.05
C THR A 69 12.73 -8.68 1.83
N ASP A 70 13.43 -8.15 2.83
CA ASP A 70 14.89 -7.91 2.80
C ASP A 70 15.70 -9.20 3.04
#